data_AF-A0A2D5P6T0-F1
#
_entry.id   AF-A0A2D5P6T0-F1
#
_cell.length_a   1.000
_cell.length_b   1.000
_cell.length_c   1.000
_cell.angle_alpha   90.00
_cell.angle_beta   90.00
_cell.angle_gamma   90.00
#
_symmetry.space_group_name_H-M   'P 1'
#
loop_
_entity.id
_entity.type
_entity.pdbx_description
1 polymer ?
#
loop_
_entity_poly.entity_id
_entity_poly.type
_entity_poly.pdbx_seq_one_letter_code
_entity_poly.pdbx_strand_id
1 'polypeptide(L)' 'MSRRCAISGKGPMVGNNVSHAKNRTKKRFLPNLRTVRVTLEDGTTQKIRISA' A
#
# COMPACT_ATOMS: atom_id res chain seq x y z
N MET A 1 -12.49 1.19 0.00
CA MET A 1 -11.33 1.68 -0.78
C MET A 1 -10.15 0.72 -0.60
N SER A 2 -9.72 0.03 -1.65
CA SER A 2 -8.55 -0.86 -1.59
C SER A 2 -7.27 -0.02 -1.43
N ARG A 3 -6.50 -0.25 -0.36
CA ARG A 3 -5.13 0.30 -0.18
C ARG A 3 -4.18 -0.50 -1.08
N ARG A 4 -4.34 -0.35 -2.39
CA ARG A 4 -3.46 -0.94 -3.40
C ARG A 4 -2.69 0.16 -4.13
N CYS A 5 -1.43 -0.13 -4.44
CA CYS A 5 -0.67 0.70 -5.38
C CYS A 5 -1.26 0.54 -6.78
N ALA A 6 -1.44 1.65 -7.49
CA ALA A 6 -1.99 1.62 -8.85
C ALA A 6 -0.98 1.13 -9.89
N ILE A 7 0.32 1.27 -9.63
CA ILE A 7 1.39 0.86 -10.56
C ILE A 7 1.85 -0.57 -10.22
N SER A 8 2.24 -0.81 -8.97
CA SER A 8 2.82 -2.10 -8.55
C SER A 8 1.80 -3.13 -8.09
N GLY A 9 0.51 -2.76 -7.98
CA GLY A 9 -0.55 -3.65 -7.48
C GLY A 9 -0.42 -4.07 -6.01
N LYS A 10 0.66 -3.68 -5.32
CA LYS A 10 0.95 -4.05 -3.92
C LYS A 10 -0.22 -3.72 -3.02
N GLY A 11 -0.78 -4.73 -2.38
CA GLY A 11 -1.92 -4.62 -1.47
C GLY A 11 -1.56 -4.84 -0.01
N PRO A 12 -2.55 -4.74 0.89
CA PRO A 12 -2.35 -5.07 2.29
C PRO A 12 -2.13 -6.58 2.44
N MET A 13 -1.09 -6.95 3.19
CA MET A 13 -0.79 -8.33 3.53
C MET A 13 -1.33 -8.63 4.94
N VAL A 14 -1.75 -9.88 5.18
CA VAL A 14 -2.21 -10.34 6.48
C VAL A 14 -1.11 -11.19 7.12
N GLY A 15 -0.87 -11.00 8.41
CA GLY A 15 0.02 -11.88 9.17
C GLY A 15 -0.25 -11.75 10.68
N ASN A 16 0.72 -12.17 11.48
CA ASN A 16 0.62 -12.14 12.94
C ASN A 16 1.74 -11.29 13.55
N ASN A 17 1.44 -10.56 14.61
CA ASN A 17 2.44 -10.09 15.55
C ASN A 17 2.74 -11.25 16.51
N VAL A 18 4.02 -11.61 16.65
CA VAL A 18 4.48 -12.72 17.48
C VAL A 18 5.30 -12.12 18.63
N SER A 19 4.82 -12.28 19.86
CA SER A 19 5.57 -11.82 21.04
C SER A 19 6.73 -12.76 21.38
N HIS A 20 7.57 -12.34 22.32
CA HIS A 20 8.64 -13.19 22.88
C HIS A 20 8.09 -14.52 23.45
N ALA A 21 6.88 -14.50 24.02
CA ALA A 21 6.17 -15.68 24.50
C ALA A 21 5.47 -16.50 23.38
N LYS A 22 5.70 -16.16 22.11
CA LYS A 22 5.04 -16.75 20.92
C LYS A 22 3.52 -16.56 20.86
N ASN A 23 2.97 -15.57 21.58
CA ASN A 23 1.56 -15.21 21.46
C ASN A 23 1.33 -14.56 20.08
N ARG A 24 0.41 -15.12 19.29
CA ARG A 24 0.12 -14.68 17.92
C ARG A 24 -1.15 -13.83 17.89
N THR A 25 -1.02 -12.55 17.59
CA THR A 25 -2.17 -11.65 17.36
C THR A 25 -2.26 -11.25 15.89
N LYS A 26 -3.46 -11.27 15.30
CA LYS A 26 -3.64 -10.93 13.88
C LYS A 26 -3.28 -9.46 13.63
N LYS A 27 -2.47 -9.20 12.61
CA LYS A 27 -2.09 -7.85 12.15
C LYS A 27 -2.22 -7.74 10.63
N ARG A 28 -2.55 -6.54 10.15
CA ARG A 28 -2.50 -6.19 8.74
C ARG A 28 -1.25 -5.35 8.46
N PHE A 29 -0.43 -5.79 7.52
CA PHE A 29 0.68 -5.03 6.97
C PHE A 29 0.16 -4.15 5.85
N LEU A 30 0.28 -2.85 6.02
CA LEU A 30 -0.26 -1.87 5.09
C LEU A 30 0.88 -1.32 4.23
N PRO A 31 0.73 -1.27 2.89
CA PRO A 31 1.71 -0.61 2.04
C PRO A 31 1.78 0.88 2.36
N ASN A 32 2.99 1.46 2.31
CA ASN A 32 3.21 2.89 2.49
C ASN A 32 2.80 3.64 1.21
N LEU A 33 1.50 3.89 1.05
CA LEU A 33 0.94 4.56 -0.12
C LEU A 33 1.06 6.07 0.01
N ARG A 34 1.70 6.70 -0.97
CA ARG A 34 1.78 8.15 -1.15
C ARG A 34 0.96 8.57 -2.36
N THR A 35 0.29 9.72 -2.27
CA THR A 35 -0.46 10.29 -3.39
C THR A 35 0.47 11.18 -4.19
N VAL A 36 0.73 10.82 -5.45
CA VAL A 36 1.61 11.55 -6.36
C VAL A 36 0.78 12.02 -7.56
N ARG A 37 1.14 13.18 -8.10
CA ARG A 37 0.59 13.66 -9.37
C ARG A 37 1.50 13.22 -10.50
N VAL A 38 0.95 12.51 -11.47
CA VAL A 38 1.67 12.06 -12.67
C VAL A 38 1.11 12.82 -13.86
N THR A 39 1.99 13.43 -14.63
CA THR A 39 1.69 14.05 -15.92
C THR A 39 1.77 12.97 -16.99
N LEU A 40 0.69 12.76 -17.72
CA LEU A 40 0.66 11.86 -18.88
C LEU A 40 1.12 12.61 -20.13
N GLU A 41 1.44 11.85 -21.19
CA GLU A 41 1.90 12.39 -22.48
C GLU A 41 0.87 13.34 -23.12
N ASP A 42 -0.42 13.14 -22.82
CA ASP A 42 -1.53 13.99 -23.26
C ASP A 42 -1.64 15.34 -22.51
N GLY A 43 -0.68 15.67 -21.65
CA GLY A 43 -0.68 16.90 -20.83
C GLY A 43 -1.64 16.87 -19.63
N THR A 44 -2.40 15.78 -19.46
CA THR A 44 -3.31 15.63 -18.32
C THR A 44 -2.56 15.20 -17.06
N THR A 45 -2.93 15.79 -15.92
CA THR A 45 -2.35 15.44 -14.61
C THR A 45 -3.31 14.54 -13.85
N GLN A 46 -2.92 13.29 -13.59
CA GLN A 46 -3.69 12.36 -12.78
C GLN A 46 -3.10 12.17 -11.38
N LYS A 47 -3.97 12.02 -10.37
CA LYS A 47 -3.57 11.70 -9.00
C LYS A 47 -3.53 10.19 -8.84
N ILE A 48 -2.36 9.64 -8.55
CA ILE A 48 -2.15 8.20 -8.43
C ILE A 48 -1.59 7.89 -7.03
N ARG A 49 -2.09 6.81 -6.41
CA ARG A 49 -1.54 6.29 -5.15
C ARG A 49 -0.44 5.27 -5.46
N ILE A 50 0.79 5.61 -5.12
CA ILE A 50 1.98 4.82 -5.38
C ILE A 50 2.53 4.34 -4.04
N SER A 51 2.83 3.04 -3.94
CA SER A 51 3.61 2.52 -2.81
C SER A 51 5.05 3.01 -2.96
N ALA A 52 5.59 3.67 -1.93
CA ALA A 52 7.04 3.81 -1.79
C ALA A 52 7.70 2.42 -1.63
#